data_AF-A0A7N2ME97-F1
#
_entry.id   AF-A0A7N2ME97-F1
#
_cell.length_a   1.000
_cell.length_b   1.000
_cell.length_c   1.000
_cell.angle_alpha   90.00
_cell.angle_beta   90.00
_cell.angle_gamma   90.00
#
_symmetry.space_group_name_H-M   'P 1'
#
loop_
_entity.id
_entity.type
_entity.pdbx_description
1 polymer ?
#
loop_
_entity_poly.entity_id
_entity_poly.type
_entity_poly.pdbx_seq_one_letter_code
_entity_poly.pdbx_strand_id
1 'polypeptide(L)'
;MGVGGLWDLLKPYARLEGPDFLVNKRVAVDLSFWIVQHETAIKARVRNPHLRLIFFRTINLFSKFGAFPVFVTDGTPSPLKSRARIARFFHASGIDLSDLPVAEEGVSIERNTAFSKCVQECVELLELFGMPVLKAKGEAEALCAQLDSEGYVDACVTADSDAFLFGAKCVIKFVRPNSKEPFECYHMSDIEAGLGLKRKHLIAISLLVGNDHDLNGVQGIGLDTALRFVQAFSEDEILNRLHEIGSGDSPIFQGAIKSLDDCVPVSSESSLKIKYSHCSLCGHPGSKRAHFKSSCEYCSTSNGEGCMKKPEGFKCDCSSCDMDRREKEQKKQENWRIKVCNKIAMESNFPNDEIIKMYLCSNHGDFTEEVGPCISWGSPNTEMLVDFLAFHQHWEPSYIRRMMLPMLSTVFLREMAINPVKTLLYGQYEFDSIQRLKIRYGHQFYVVKWKKTVPALGSIMNSILSEESDMQQDVVDVDESLDLGDESEGPRIHVEEGSCYLLTDENMDIVRAAFPEEVDRFLHEKELKESKRKKSSSLRSEGTNEKSELKSSRGVQLSITEFYRSTKVQIQLKPGEDLPRVSDSQGDGTSKEKRKVSNPNLSKSVRRRLLFK
;
A
#
# COMPACT_ATOMS: atom_id res chain seq x y z
N MET A 1 -2.70 -3.73 -11.32
CA MET A 1 -3.14 -4.92 -10.58
C MET A 1 -4.50 -4.56 -10.05
N GLY A 2 -5.49 -5.40 -10.31
CA GLY A 2 -6.90 -5.13 -10.09
C GLY A 2 -7.58 -4.26 -11.16
N VAL A 3 -8.76 -3.76 -10.83
CA VAL A 3 -9.66 -2.99 -11.71
C VAL A 3 -9.01 -1.69 -12.22
N GLY A 4 -8.97 -1.51 -13.53
CA GLY A 4 -8.38 -0.34 -14.19
C GLY A 4 -9.00 0.99 -13.75
N GLY A 5 -8.18 1.90 -13.22
CA GLY A 5 -8.61 3.24 -12.78
C GLY A 5 -9.37 3.28 -11.45
N LEU A 6 -9.63 2.15 -10.79
CA LEU A 6 -10.39 2.12 -9.54
C LEU A 6 -9.69 2.91 -8.43
N TRP A 7 -8.36 2.80 -8.30
CA TRP A 7 -7.62 3.61 -7.33
C TRP A 7 -7.77 5.12 -7.54
N ASP A 8 -7.87 5.59 -8.79
CA ASP A 8 -8.05 7.02 -9.07
C ASP A 8 -9.45 7.50 -8.65
N LEU A 9 -10.47 6.64 -8.81
CA LEU A 9 -11.82 6.87 -8.32
C LEU A 9 -11.88 6.89 -6.79
N LEU A 10 -11.16 6.00 -6.13
CA LEU A 10 -11.17 5.88 -4.66
C LEU A 10 -10.31 6.95 -3.97
N LYS A 11 -9.28 7.48 -4.64
CA LYS A 11 -8.30 8.41 -4.07
C LYS A 11 -8.87 9.58 -3.24
N PRO A 12 -9.97 10.24 -3.63
CA PRO A 12 -10.57 11.32 -2.83
C PRO A 12 -11.10 10.86 -1.46
N TYR A 13 -11.32 9.56 -1.27
CA TYR A 13 -11.84 8.93 -0.05
C TYR A 13 -10.74 8.27 0.80
N ALA A 14 -9.47 8.45 0.42
CA ALA A 14 -8.35 7.96 1.21
C ALA A 14 -8.21 8.76 2.51
N ARG A 15 -8.03 8.06 3.63
CA ARG A 15 -7.56 8.64 4.89
C ARG A 15 -6.04 8.59 4.95
N LEU A 16 -5.46 9.72 5.35
CA LEU A 16 -4.03 9.84 5.57
C LEU A 16 -3.74 9.57 7.06
N GLU A 17 -3.42 8.33 7.37
CA GLU A 17 -3.25 7.86 8.75
C GLU A 17 -1.78 7.91 9.18
N GLY A 18 -1.51 8.32 10.42
CA GLY A 18 -0.18 8.24 11.01
C GLY A 18 0.22 6.80 11.36
N PRO A 19 1.46 6.53 11.74
CA PRO A 19 1.91 5.21 12.17
C PRO A 19 1.26 4.71 13.45
N ASP A 20 0.76 5.62 14.29
CA ASP A 20 -0.02 5.27 15.48
C ASP A 20 -1.28 4.46 15.11
N PHE A 21 -1.76 4.59 13.87
CA PHE A 21 -2.87 3.79 13.34
C PHE A 21 -2.61 2.29 13.39
N LEU A 22 -1.36 1.85 13.24
CA LEU A 22 -1.00 0.43 13.20
C LEU A 22 -0.65 -0.16 14.57
N VAL A 23 -0.55 0.68 15.60
CA VAL A 23 -0.18 0.23 16.95
C VAL A 23 -1.23 -0.75 17.46
N ASN A 24 -0.77 -1.92 17.89
CA ASN A 24 -1.57 -3.04 18.39
C ASN A 24 -2.63 -3.57 17.41
N LYS A 25 -2.54 -3.25 16.12
CA LYS A 25 -3.42 -3.82 15.09
C LYS A 25 -2.83 -5.08 14.49
N ARG A 26 -3.70 -6.06 14.23
CA ARG A 26 -3.43 -7.23 13.43
C ARG A 26 -3.57 -6.85 11.96
N VAL A 27 -2.57 -7.13 11.14
CA VAL A 27 -2.53 -6.64 9.76
C VAL A 27 -2.22 -7.80 8.83
N ALA A 28 -3.15 -8.12 7.92
CA ALA A 28 -2.86 -9.08 6.85
C ALA A 28 -1.95 -8.42 5.81
N VAL A 29 -0.88 -9.11 5.40
CA VAL A 29 0.09 -8.63 4.43
C VAL A 29 0.11 -9.57 3.23
N ASP A 30 -0.17 -9.03 2.05
CA ASP A 30 0.02 -9.73 0.79
C ASP A 30 1.53 -9.91 0.51
N LEU A 31 2.03 -11.13 0.77
CA LEU A 31 3.44 -11.44 0.63
C LEU A 31 3.86 -11.48 -0.84
N SER A 32 2.99 -11.99 -1.72
CA SER A 32 3.25 -12.05 -3.16
C SER A 32 3.49 -10.65 -3.73
N PHE A 33 2.68 -9.68 -3.33
CA PHE A 33 2.89 -8.28 -3.70
C PHE A 33 4.23 -7.74 -3.21
N TRP A 34 4.59 -7.96 -1.93
CA TRP A 34 5.88 -7.50 -1.39
C TRP A 34 7.07 -8.14 -2.09
N ILE A 35 6.97 -9.43 -2.43
CA ILE A 35 8.02 -10.13 -3.19
C ILE A 35 8.15 -9.46 -4.56
N VAL A 36 7.10 -9.26 -5.35
CA VAL A 36 7.24 -8.66 -6.69
C VAL A 36 7.73 -7.21 -6.63
N GLN A 37 7.41 -6.48 -5.57
CA GLN A 37 7.76 -5.06 -5.45
C GLN A 37 9.28 -4.79 -5.43
N HIS A 38 10.12 -5.78 -5.06
CA HIS A 38 11.58 -5.56 -4.96
C HIS A 38 12.22 -5.07 -6.25
N GLU A 39 11.69 -5.46 -7.43
CA GLU A 39 12.21 -5.02 -8.73
C GLU A 39 12.11 -3.50 -8.92
N THR A 40 11.08 -2.89 -8.33
CA THR A 40 10.84 -1.44 -8.39
C THR A 40 11.47 -0.70 -7.22
N ALA A 41 11.55 -1.35 -6.05
CA ALA A 41 12.05 -0.76 -4.81
C ALA A 41 13.59 -0.75 -4.74
N ILE A 42 14.27 -1.74 -5.32
CA ILE A 42 15.72 -1.88 -5.25
C ILE A 42 16.31 -1.74 -6.65
N LYS A 43 16.84 -0.56 -6.95
CA LYS A 43 17.50 -0.26 -8.24
C LYS A 43 18.91 -0.82 -8.34
N ALA A 44 19.55 -1.10 -7.20
CA ALA A 44 20.90 -1.65 -7.13
C ALA A 44 20.89 -3.18 -7.30
N ARG A 45 21.99 -3.76 -7.81
CA ARG A 45 22.17 -5.22 -7.84
C ARG A 45 22.46 -5.74 -6.43
N VAL A 46 21.41 -5.97 -5.66
CA VAL A 46 21.50 -6.56 -4.32
C VAL A 46 21.24 -8.06 -4.42
N ARG A 47 21.93 -8.85 -3.59
CA ARG A 47 21.72 -10.29 -3.50
C ARG A 47 20.38 -10.58 -2.83
N ASN A 48 19.62 -11.53 -3.40
CA ASN A 48 18.32 -11.97 -2.85
C ASN A 48 17.46 -10.80 -2.33
N PRO A 49 17.12 -9.83 -3.20
CA PRO A 49 16.48 -8.57 -2.80
C PRO A 49 15.13 -8.80 -2.10
N HIS A 50 14.42 -9.88 -2.43
CA HIS A 50 13.19 -10.31 -1.76
C HIS A 50 13.41 -10.54 -0.26
N LEU A 51 14.39 -11.37 0.12
CA LEU A 51 14.69 -11.66 1.52
C LEU A 51 15.09 -10.41 2.32
N ARG A 52 15.94 -9.54 1.72
CA ARG A 52 16.33 -8.28 2.36
C ARG A 52 15.13 -7.38 2.62
N LEU A 53 14.25 -7.24 1.64
CA LEU A 53 13.07 -6.39 1.74
C LEU A 53 12.09 -6.93 2.79
N ILE A 54 11.81 -8.24 2.80
CA ILE A 54 10.94 -8.87 3.80
C ILE A 54 11.53 -8.70 5.20
N PHE A 55 12.83 -8.93 5.38
CA PHE A 55 13.50 -8.75 6.69
C PHE A 55 13.25 -7.36 7.28
N PHE A 56 13.58 -6.29 6.55
CA PHE A 56 13.44 -4.93 7.08
C PHE A 56 11.99 -4.49 7.23
N ARG A 57 11.11 -4.86 6.28
CA ARG A 57 9.69 -4.52 6.38
C ARG A 57 9.02 -5.20 7.56
N THR A 58 9.33 -6.46 7.83
CA THR A 58 8.79 -7.20 8.98
C THR A 58 9.23 -6.56 10.29
N ILE A 59 10.53 -6.27 10.45
CA ILE A 59 11.05 -5.61 11.66
C ILE A 59 10.41 -4.23 11.86
N ASN A 60 10.29 -3.43 10.80
CA ASN A 60 9.67 -2.12 10.87
C ASN A 60 8.17 -2.21 11.20
N LEU A 61 7.43 -3.12 10.55
CA LEU A 61 6.00 -3.28 10.79
C LEU A 61 5.71 -3.73 12.22
N PHE A 62 6.49 -4.67 12.74
CA PHE A 62 6.32 -5.18 14.09
C PHE A 62 6.79 -4.20 15.18
N SER A 63 8.00 -3.67 15.04
CA SER A 63 8.69 -2.94 16.12
C SER A 63 8.42 -1.43 16.06
N LYS A 64 8.57 -0.84 14.86
CA LYS A 64 8.44 0.61 14.67
C LYS A 64 6.98 1.05 14.66
N PHE A 65 6.12 0.30 13.98
CA PHE A 65 4.69 0.60 13.88
C PHE A 65 3.85 -0.13 14.92
N GLY A 66 4.43 -1.06 15.68
CA GLY A 66 3.71 -1.77 16.74
C GLY A 66 2.61 -2.69 16.23
N ALA A 67 2.64 -3.09 14.96
CA ALA A 67 1.65 -3.97 14.37
C ALA A 67 1.91 -5.45 14.70
N PHE A 68 0.91 -6.29 14.42
CA PHE A 68 0.94 -7.74 14.49
C PHE A 68 0.67 -8.29 13.07
N PRO A 69 1.71 -8.48 12.25
CA PRO A 69 1.51 -8.86 10.85
C PRO A 69 1.14 -10.34 10.71
N VAL A 70 0.23 -10.64 9.78
CA VAL A 70 -0.14 -11.97 9.32
C VAL A 70 0.15 -12.04 7.83
N PHE A 71 1.09 -12.88 7.42
CA PHE A 71 1.49 -12.94 6.01
C PHE A 71 0.61 -13.91 5.25
N VAL A 72 0.20 -13.54 4.04
CA VAL A 72 -0.60 -14.37 3.17
C VAL A 72 0.14 -14.61 1.86
N THR A 73 0.26 -15.88 1.48
CA THR A 73 0.86 -16.33 0.23
C THR A 73 -0.20 -16.78 -0.76
N ASP A 74 0.03 -16.57 -2.05
CA ASP A 74 -0.92 -17.02 -3.05
C ASP A 74 -0.99 -18.55 -3.17
N GLY A 75 -2.19 -19.06 -3.44
CA GLY A 75 -2.51 -20.44 -3.78
C GLY A 75 -2.34 -20.76 -5.27
N THR A 76 -3.27 -21.47 -5.89
CA THR A 76 -3.22 -21.72 -7.33
C THR A 76 -4.09 -20.69 -8.06
N PRO A 77 -3.57 -19.90 -9.01
CA PRO A 77 -4.38 -18.91 -9.72
C PRO A 77 -5.50 -19.58 -10.52
N SER A 78 -6.63 -18.90 -10.67
CA SER A 78 -7.73 -19.40 -11.52
C SER A 78 -7.28 -19.50 -13.00
N PRO A 79 -7.88 -20.40 -13.80
CA PRO A 79 -7.62 -20.47 -15.23
C PRO A 79 -7.86 -19.13 -15.95
N LEU A 80 -8.89 -18.39 -15.54
CA LEU A 80 -9.20 -17.06 -16.06
C LEU A 80 -8.06 -16.06 -15.80
N LYS A 81 -7.56 -15.98 -14.55
CA LYS A 81 -6.44 -15.10 -14.18
C LYS A 81 -5.17 -15.47 -14.94
N SER A 82 -4.91 -16.78 -15.10
CA SER A 82 -3.76 -17.27 -15.85
C SER A 82 -3.83 -16.85 -17.33
N ARG A 83 -4.98 -17.03 -17.98
CA ARG A 83 -5.21 -16.61 -19.37
C ARG A 83 -5.08 -15.09 -19.52
N ALA A 84 -5.67 -14.32 -18.62
CA ALA A 84 -5.59 -12.86 -18.63
C ALA A 84 -4.15 -12.37 -18.46
N ARG A 85 -3.37 -12.97 -17.55
CA ARG A 85 -1.93 -12.66 -17.37
C ARG A 85 -1.13 -12.93 -18.65
N ILE A 86 -1.36 -14.06 -19.31
CA ILE A 86 -0.72 -14.40 -20.58
C ILE A 86 -1.08 -13.35 -21.64
N ALA A 87 -2.36 -13.05 -21.82
CA ALA A 87 -2.81 -12.05 -22.79
C ALA A 87 -2.18 -10.67 -22.55
N ARG A 88 -2.10 -10.21 -21.29
CA ARG A 88 -1.39 -8.97 -20.93
C ARG A 88 0.08 -8.99 -21.36
N PHE A 89 0.76 -10.11 -21.14
CA PHE A 89 2.17 -10.26 -21.51
C PHE A 89 2.37 -10.16 -23.03
N PHE A 90 1.51 -10.82 -23.82
CA PHE A 90 1.56 -10.76 -25.29
C PHE A 90 1.27 -9.34 -25.80
N HIS A 91 0.23 -8.68 -25.27
CA HIS A 91 -0.08 -7.28 -25.58
C HIS A 91 1.09 -6.34 -25.28
N ALA A 92 1.69 -6.45 -24.08
CA ALA A 92 2.83 -5.62 -23.69
C ALA A 92 4.10 -5.90 -24.53
N SER A 93 4.19 -7.08 -25.13
CA SER A 93 5.30 -7.50 -25.98
C SER A 93 5.10 -7.14 -27.46
N GLY A 94 3.93 -6.62 -27.85
CA GLY A 94 3.60 -6.27 -29.24
C GLY A 94 3.45 -7.48 -30.17
N ILE A 95 3.17 -8.67 -29.61
CA ILE A 95 2.93 -9.91 -30.37
C ILE A 95 1.41 -10.09 -30.50
N ASP A 96 0.94 -10.43 -31.70
CA ASP A 96 -0.49 -10.55 -32.00
C ASP A 96 -1.14 -11.75 -31.27
N LEU A 97 -2.37 -11.56 -30.80
CA LEU A 97 -3.14 -12.54 -30.01
C LEU A 97 -3.54 -13.79 -30.83
N SER A 98 -3.51 -13.70 -32.16
CA SER A 98 -3.85 -14.79 -33.08
C SER A 98 -2.88 -15.98 -33.01
N ASP A 99 -1.69 -15.78 -32.44
CA ASP A 99 -0.68 -16.84 -32.24
C ASP A 99 -0.78 -17.52 -30.85
N LEU A 100 -1.83 -17.23 -30.06
CA LEU A 100 -2.03 -17.88 -28.78
C LEU A 100 -2.27 -19.39 -28.99
N PRO A 101 -1.50 -20.30 -28.36
CA PRO A 101 -1.91 -21.68 -28.27
C PRO A 101 -3.24 -21.71 -27.50
N VAL A 102 -4.29 -22.26 -28.13
CA VAL A 102 -5.52 -22.61 -27.44
C VAL A 102 -5.11 -23.54 -26.30
N ALA A 103 -5.15 -23.03 -25.07
CA ALA A 103 -4.86 -23.86 -23.91
C ALA A 103 -5.98 -24.89 -23.82
N GLU A 104 -5.65 -26.17 -24.00
CA GLU A 104 -6.55 -27.27 -23.65
C GLU A 104 -7.02 -27.07 -22.20
N GLU A 105 -8.32 -27.23 -21.96
CA GLU A 105 -8.93 -27.17 -20.64
C GLU A 105 -8.14 -28.06 -19.66
N GLY A 106 -7.50 -27.42 -18.66
CA GLY A 106 -6.83 -28.14 -17.57
C GLY A 106 -5.30 -27.99 -17.48
N VAL A 107 -4.63 -27.23 -18.35
CA VAL A 107 -3.19 -26.96 -18.15
C VAL A 107 -3.00 -25.88 -17.08
N SER A 108 -2.84 -26.33 -15.82
CA SER A 108 -2.27 -25.51 -14.74
C SER A 108 -0.88 -25.04 -15.17
N ILE A 109 -0.75 -23.76 -15.49
CA ILE A 109 0.55 -23.16 -15.76
C ILE A 109 1.24 -23.03 -14.42
N GLU A 110 2.10 -23.99 -14.11
CA GLU A 110 2.96 -23.94 -12.92
C GLU A 110 3.62 -22.57 -12.83
N ARG A 111 3.49 -21.92 -11.66
CA ARG A 111 4.21 -20.67 -11.38
C ARG A 111 5.69 -20.84 -11.70
N ASN A 112 6.32 -19.77 -12.18
CA ASN A 112 7.77 -19.76 -12.40
C ASN A 112 8.49 -20.35 -11.19
N THR A 113 9.25 -21.42 -11.42
CA THR A 113 10.01 -22.12 -10.38
C THR A 113 10.92 -21.18 -9.59
N ALA A 114 11.45 -20.13 -10.23
CA ALA A 114 12.26 -19.12 -9.55
C ALA A 114 11.41 -18.26 -8.59
N PHE A 115 10.19 -17.86 -8.98
CA PHE A 115 9.29 -17.11 -8.10
C PHE A 115 8.82 -17.98 -6.93
N SER A 116 8.41 -19.22 -7.19
CA SER A 116 8.02 -20.17 -6.14
C SER A 116 9.16 -20.41 -5.14
N LYS A 117 10.42 -20.45 -5.61
CA LYS A 117 11.58 -20.50 -4.72
C LYS A 117 11.72 -19.25 -3.85
N CYS A 118 11.57 -18.06 -4.43
CA CYS A 118 11.62 -16.81 -3.67
C CYS A 118 10.53 -16.76 -2.59
N VAL A 119 9.31 -17.23 -2.92
CA VAL A 119 8.21 -17.36 -1.94
C VAL A 119 8.62 -18.29 -0.81
N GLN A 120 9.13 -19.49 -1.12
CA GLN A 120 9.53 -20.46 -0.09
C GLN A 120 10.63 -19.92 0.84
N GLU A 121 11.66 -19.26 0.28
CA GLU A 121 12.72 -18.63 1.07
C GLU A 121 12.16 -17.52 1.99
N CYS A 122 11.19 -16.73 1.52
CA CYS A 122 10.51 -15.72 2.35
C CYS A 122 9.64 -16.33 3.45
N VAL A 123 8.94 -17.43 3.15
CA VAL A 123 8.12 -18.15 4.15
C VAL A 123 9.01 -18.68 5.27
N GLU A 124 10.14 -19.33 4.93
CA GLU A 124 11.11 -19.82 5.90
C GLU A 124 11.66 -18.69 6.78
N LEU A 125 12.03 -17.55 6.18
CA LEU A 125 12.47 -16.36 6.92
C LEU A 125 11.40 -15.89 7.92
N LEU A 126 10.13 -15.85 7.52
CA LEU A 126 9.02 -15.39 8.37
C LEU A 126 8.70 -16.38 9.49
N GLU A 127 8.78 -17.67 9.23
CA GLU A 127 8.65 -18.73 10.24
C GLU A 127 9.77 -18.62 11.28
N LEU A 128 11.01 -18.36 10.86
CA LEU A 128 12.15 -18.10 11.76
C LEU A 128 11.94 -16.83 12.60
N PHE A 129 11.24 -15.82 12.07
CA PHE A 129 10.82 -14.65 12.84
C PHE A 129 9.69 -14.94 13.84
N GLY A 130 9.04 -16.10 13.76
CA GLY A 130 7.85 -16.44 14.55
C GLY A 130 6.57 -15.77 14.04
N MET A 131 6.51 -15.40 12.76
CA MET A 131 5.33 -14.75 12.17
C MET A 131 4.33 -15.79 11.65
N PRO A 132 3.01 -15.57 11.82
CA PRO A 132 2.01 -16.42 11.19
C PRO A 132 2.00 -16.21 9.67
N VAL A 133 2.15 -17.31 8.94
CA VAL A 133 2.08 -17.34 7.47
C VAL A 133 0.95 -18.26 7.04
N LEU A 134 0.01 -17.72 6.27
CA LEU A 134 -1.12 -18.44 5.73
C LEU A 134 -0.97 -18.60 4.21
N LYS A 135 -1.58 -19.65 3.67
CA LYS A 135 -1.64 -19.91 2.24
C LYS A 135 -3.07 -19.80 1.75
N ALA A 136 -3.31 -18.94 0.78
CA ALA A 136 -4.60 -18.84 0.11
C ALA A 136 -4.85 -20.05 -0.79
N LYS A 137 -6.12 -20.34 -1.09
CA LYS A 137 -6.50 -21.32 -2.13
C LYS A 137 -6.23 -20.79 -3.54
N GLY A 138 -6.44 -19.50 -3.74
CA GLY A 138 -6.21 -18.80 -4.99
C GLY A 138 -5.30 -17.60 -4.81
N GLU A 139 -5.90 -16.47 -4.46
CA GLU A 139 -5.27 -15.15 -4.40
C GLU A 139 -5.08 -14.69 -2.96
N ALA A 140 -3.91 -14.13 -2.65
CA ALA A 140 -3.58 -13.65 -1.31
C ALA A 140 -4.50 -12.51 -0.88
N GLU A 141 -4.81 -11.57 -1.78
CA GLU A 141 -5.74 -10.46 -1.57
C GLU A 141 -7.15 -10.94 -1.17
N ALA A 142 -7.58 -12.09 -1.69
CA ALA A 142 -8.87 -12.68 -1.34
C ALA A 142 -8.89 -13.22 0.10
N LEU A 143 -7.84 -13.93 0.51
CA LEU A 143 -7.72 -14.41 1.89
C LEU A 143 -7.47 -13.25 2.87
N CYS A 144 -6.68 -12.24 2.50
CA CYS A 144 -6.54 -11.01 3.28
C CYS A 144 -7.90 -10.36 3.54
N ALA A 145 -8.70 -10.16 2.48
CA ALA A 145 -10.04 -9.58 2.57
C ALA A 145 -10.99 -10.44 3.44
N GLN A 146 -10.92 -11.77 3.32
CA GLN A 146 -11.69 -12.67 4.18
C GLN A 146 -11.35 -12.44 5.65
N LEU A 147 -10.05 -12.47 6.01
CA LEU A 147 -9.59 -12.29 7.39
C LEU A 147 -10.03 -10.95 8.00
N ASP A 148 -10.04 -9.88 7.20
CA ASP A 148 -10.50 -8.55 7.62
C ASP A 148 -12.03 -8.49 7.76
N SER A 149 -12.75 -9.07 6.80
CA SER A 149 -14.21 -9.11 6.83
C SER A 149 -14.76 -9.90 8.03
N GLU A 150 -14.08 -10.99 8.41
CA GLU A 150 -14.40 -11.87 9.54
C GLU A 150 -13.84 -11.36 10.89
N GLY A 151 -12.97 -10.35 10.88
CA GLY A 151 -12.43 -9.72 12.10
C GLY A 151 -11.21 -10.44 12.73
N TYR A 152 -10.56 -11.34 11.99
CA TYR A 152 -9.28 -11.95 12.37
C TYR A 152 -8.11 -10.97 12.26
N VAL A 153 -8.21 -10.01 11.34
CA VAL A 153 -7.30 -8.86 11.23
C VAL A 153 -8.08 -7.56 11.20
N ASP A 154 -7.39 -6.44 11.42
CA ASP A 154 -7.99 -5.10 11.50
C ASP A 154 -7.72 -4.25 10.24
N ALA A 155 -6.81 -4.69 9.37
CA ALA A 155 -6.52 -4.09 8.06
C ALA A 155 -5.76 -5.05 7.13
N CYS A 156 -5.84 -4.81 5.82
CA CYS A 156 -5.06 -5.49 4.79
C CYS A 156 -4.03 -4.56 4.14
N VAL A 157 -2.77 -4.97 4.05
CA VAL A 157 -1.73 -4.26 3.28
C VAL A 157 -1.61 -4.91 1.90
N THR A 158 -2.17 -4.25 0.89
CA THR A 158 -2.06 -4.65 -0.52
C THR A 158 -2.29 -3.45 -1.43
N ALA A 159 -1.60 -3.43 -2.58
CA ALA A 159 -1.85 -2.44 -3.62
C ALA A 159 -2.86 -2.93 -4.67
N ASP A 160 -3.38 -4.15 -4.52
CA ASP A 160 -4.42 -4.68 -5.39
C ASP A 160 -5.80 -4.19 -4.92
N SER A 161 -6.54 -3.54 -5.81
CA SER A 161 -7.88 -3.06 -5.51
C SER A 161 -8.91 -4.18 -5.39
N ASP A 162 -8.59 -5.38 -5.89
CA ASP A 162 -9.48 -6.54 -5.84
C ASP A 162 -9.79 -6.97 -4.40
N ALA A 163 -8.97 -6.57 -3.42
CA ALA A 163 -9.27 -6.73 -2.00
C ALA A 163 -10.67 -6.21 -1.62
N PHE A 164 -11.12 -5.09 -2.19
CA PHE A 164 -12.48 -4.57 -1.94
C PHE A 164 -13.57 -5.43 -2.59
N LEU A 165 -13.30 -6.03 -3.74
CA LEU A 165 -14.23 -6.92 -4.44
C LEU A 165 -14.42 -8.22 -3.63
N PHE A 166 -13.34 -8.72 -3.03
CA PHE A 166 -13.35 -9.82 -2.07
C PHE A 166 -13.91 -9.45 -0.68
N GLY A 167 -14.20 -8.17 -0.42
CA GLY A 167 -14.92 -7.72 0.76
C GLY A 167 -14.07 -7.18 1.91
N ALA A 168 -12.84 -6.74 1.65
CA ALA A 168 -12.03 -6.02 2.63
C ALA A 168 -12.74 -4.73 3.10
N LYS A 169 -12.70 -4.48 4.40
CA LYS A 169 -13.24 -3.29 5.08
C LYS A 169 -12.20 -2.20 5.21
N CYS A 170 -10.93 -2.55 5.44
CA CYS A 170 -9.82 -1.60 5.58
C CYS A 170 -8.59 -2.04 4.77
N VAL A 171 -8.21 -1.24 3.77
CA VAL A 171 -7.04 -1.52 2.91
C VAL A 171 -6.01 -0.40 3.04
N ILE A 172 -4.77 -0.77 3.33
CA ILE A 172 -3.59 0.08 3.34
C ILE A 172 -2.82 -0.18 2.06
N LYS A 173 -2.83 0.79 1.15
CA LYS A 173 -2.29 0.58 -0.21
C LYS A 173 -0.78 0.40 -0.24
N PHE A 174 -0.07 1.13 0.61
CA PHE A 174 1.38 1.03 0.74
C PHE A 174 1.85 1.50 2.12
N VAL A 175 2.84 0.78 2.65
CA VAL A 175 3.56 1.14 3.87
C VAL A 175 4.98 1.52 3.48
N ARG A 176 5.39 2.75 3.78
CA ARG A 176 6.78 3.23 3.58
C ARG A 176 7.44 3.45 4.95
N PRO A 177 8.25 2.48 5.43
CA PRO A 177 8.82 2.55 6.77
C PRO A 177 9.59 3.83 7.08
N ASN A 178 10.40 4.35 6.15
CA ASN A 178 11.30 5.49 6.40
C ASN A 178 10.81 6.79 5.76
N SER A 179 9.51 6.95 5.70
CA SER A 179 8.89 8.18 5.25
C SER A 179 8.21 8.91 6.40
N LYS A 180 8.15 10.24 6.29
CA LYS A 180 7.22 11.06 7.08
C LYS A 180 5.80 11.02 6.52
N GLU A 181 5.64 10.47 5.32
CA GLU A 181 4.34 10.38 4.67
C GLU A 181 3.40 9.47 5.47
N PRO A 182 2.15 9.91 5.68
CA PRO A 182 1.12 9.08 6.27
C PRO A 182 0.78 7.88 5.37
N PHE A 183 0.19 6.85 5.96
CA PHE A 183 -0.36 5.72 5.23
C PHE A 183 -1.60 6.13 4.46
N GLU A 184 -1.69 5.69 3.21
CA GLU A 184 -2.89 5.84 2.39
C GLU A 184 -3.84 4.68 2.71
N CYS A 185 -4.78 4.94 3.61
CA CYS A 185 -5.75 3.98 4.13
C CYS A 185 -7.12 4.21 3.48
N TYR A 186 -7.81 3.14 3.13
CA TYR A 186 -9.13 3.18 2.53
C TYR A 186 -10.09 2.33 3.34
N HIS A 187 -11.17 2.94 3.79
CA HIS A 187 -12.24 2.24 4.51
C HIS A 187 -13.46 2.09 3.61
N MET A 188 -14.04 0.88 3.59
CA MET A 188 -15.24 0.60 2.82
C MET A 188 -16.41 1.51 3.22
N SER A 189 -16.51 1.86 4.50
CA SER A 189 -17.50 2.82 5.02
C SER A 189 -17.42 4.21 4.38
N ASP A 190 -16.22 4.69 4.06
CA ASP A 190 -16.02 6.02 3.46
C ASP A 190 -16.34 6.00 1.97
N ILE A 191 -16.01 4.88 1.31
CA ILE A 191 -16.36 4.61 -0.08
C ILE A 191 -17.90 4.55 -0.22
N GLU A 192 -18.56 3.87 0.71
CA GLU A 192 -20.02 3.80 0.79
C GLU A 192 -20.65 5.17 1.05
N ALA A 193 -20.15 5.91 2.04
CA ALA A 193 -20.68 7.24 2.38
C ALA A 193 -20.44 8.27 1.26
N GLY A 194 -19.33 8.16 0.54
CA GLY A 194 -18.91 9.10 -0.49
C GLY A 194 -19.49 8.83 -1.88
N LEU A 195 -19.41 7.58 -2.34
CA LEU A 195 -19.83 7.17 -3.68
C LEU A 195 -21.15 6.41 -3.72
N GLY A 196 -21.69 5.98 -2.57
CA GLY A 196 -22.83 5.07 -2.51
C GLY A 196 -22.51 3.66 -3.00
N LEU A 197 -21.22 3.31 -3.14
CA LEU A 197 -20.78 2.04 -3.69
C LEU A 197 -20.52 1.04 -2.58
N LYS A 198 -21.14 -0.13 -2.73
CA LYS A 198 -21.00 -1.29 -1.84
C LYS A 198 -20.29 -2.43 -2.59
N ARG A 199 -20.06 -3.57 -1.94
CA ARG A 199 -19.29 -4.68 -2.54
C ARG A 199 -19.83 -5.13 -3.89
N LYS A 200 -21.15 -5.40 -4.01
CA LYS A 200 -21.73 -5.84 -5.30
C LYS A 200 -21.67 -4.75 -6.37
N HIS A 201 -21.70 -3.46 -5.98
CA HIS A 201 -21.48 -2.35 -6.90
C HIS A 201 -20.06 -2.33 -7.45
N LEU A 202 -19.05 -2.55 -6.60
CA LEU A 202 -17.64 -2.62 -7.04
C LEU A 202 -17.39 -3.81 -7.96
N ILE A 203 -17.99 -4.97 -7.68
CA ILE A 203 -17.97 -6.14 -8.57
C ILE A 203 -18.64 -5.82 -9.92
N ALA A 204 -19.80 -5.15 -9.92
CA ALA A 204 -20.45 -4.74 -11.15
C ALA A 204 -19.57 -3.79 -12.00
N ILE A 205 -18.88 -2.84 -11.36
CA ILE A 205 -17.93 -1.95 -12.04
C ILE A 205 -16.76 -2.77 -12.64
N SER A 206 -16.23 -3.75 -11.91
CA SER A 206 -15.12 -4.57 -12.38
C SER A 206 -15.47 -5.46 -13.57
N LEU A 207 -16.72 -5.92 -13.66
CA LEU A 207 -17.24 -6.65 -14.82
C LEU A 207 -17.41 -5.74 -16.04
N LEU A 208 -17.88 -4.51 -15.84
CA LEU A 208 -18.13 -3.56 -16.93
C LEU A 208 -16.83 -2.98 -17.52
N VAL A 209 -15.87 -2.65 -16.67
CA VAL A 209 -14.61 -1.98 -17.07
C VAL A 209 -13.52 -2.99 -17.45
N GLY A 210 -13.55 -4.18 -16.86
CA GLY A 210 -12.48 -5.17 -16.94
C GLY A 210 -11.69 -5.26 -15.63
N ASN A 211 -11.14 -6.45 -15.36
CA ASN A 211 -10.47 -6.84 -14.13
C ASN A 211 -9.30 -7.80 -14.42
N ASP A 212 -8.76 -8.44 -13.37
CA ASP A 212 -7.62 -9.35 -13.47
C ASP A 212 -7.92 -10.72 -14.10
N HIS A 213 -9.19 -11.03 -14.34
CA HIS A 213 -9.68 -12.30 -14.91
C HIS A 213 -10.27 -12.12 -16.31
N ASP A 214 -10.87 -10.96 -16.57
CA ASP A 214 -11.39 -10.53 -17.87
C ASP A 214 -10.89 -9.12 -18.20
N LEU A 215 -9.99 -9.02 -19.16
CA LEU A 215 -9.32 -7.76 -19.52
C LEU A 215 -10.22 -6.78 -20.26
N ASN A 216 -11.22 -7.30 -20.98
CA ASN A 216 -11.96 -6.51 -21.95
C ASN A 216 -13.22 -5.89 -21.32
N GLY A 217 -13.82 -6.56 -20.33
CA GLY A 217 -15.11 -6.16 -19.78
C GLY A 217 -16.13 -5.97 -20.90
N VAL A 218 -16.90 -4.89 -20.84
CA VAL A 218 -17.83 -4.51 -21.92
C VAL A 218 -17.20 -3.45 -22.81
N GLN A 219 -17.10 -3.74 -24.11
CA GLN A 219 -16.43 -2.85 -25.05
C GLN A 219 -17.03 -1.44 -25.08
N GLY A 220 -16.18 -0.43 -24.83
CA GLY A 220 -16.58 0.97 -24.88
C GLY A 220 -17.37 1.46 -23.67
N ILE A 221 -17.34 0.73 -22.55
CA ILE A 221 -17.75 1.21 -21.23
C ILE A 221 -16.48 1.47 -20.40
N GLY A 222 -16.24 2.73 -20.07
CA GLY A 222 -15.16 3.13 -19.17
C GLY A 222 -15.66 3.35 -17.73
N LEU A 223 -14.74 3.63 -16.81
CA LEU A 223 -15.01 3.78 -15.38
C LEU A 223 -16.13 4.79 -15.06
N ASP A 224 -16.10 5.99 -15.65
CA ASP A 224 -17.14 7.01 -15.42
C ASP A 224 -18.54 6.55 -15.89
N THR A 225 -18.58 5.78 -16.98
CA THR A 225 -19.83 5.25 -17.52
C THR A 225 -20.36 4.13 -16.63
N ALA A 226 -19.48 3.22 -16.20
CA ALA A 226 -19.81 2.14 -15.28
C ALA A 226 -20.30 2.68 -13.93
N LEU A 227 -19.59 3.65 -13.35
CA LEU A 227 -19.97 4.30 -12.09
C LEU A 227 -21.39 4.86 -12.14
N ARG A 228 -21.67 5.70 -13.16
CA ARG A 228 -22.99 6.33 -13.34
C ARG A 228 -24.10 5.31 -13.60
N PHE A 229 -23.77 4.19 -14.23
CA PHE A 229 -24.72 3.12 -14.50
C PHE A 229 -25.04 2.36 -13.21
N VAL A 230 -24.02 1.94 -12.46
CA VAL A 230 -24.15 1.14 -11.24
C VAL A 230 -24.85 1.92 -10.13
N GLN A 231 -24.56 3.21 -9.96
CA GLN A 231 -25.23 4.08 -8.98
C GLN A 231 -26.74 4.25 -9.20
N ALA A 232 -27.28 3.83 -10.36
CA ALA A 232 -28.71 3.89 -10.63
C ALA A 232 -29.49 2.72 -9.98
N PHE A 233 -28.81 1.73 -9.43
CA PHE A 233 -29.40 0.52 -8.87
C PHE A 233 -29.03 0.35 -7.40
N SER A 234 -29.83 -0.42 -6.68
CA SER A 234 -29.50 -0.88 -5.33
C SER A 234 -28.47 -2.02 -5.39
N GLU A 235 -27.77 -2.26 -4.28
CA GLU A 235 -26.74 -3.29 -4.20
C GLU A 235 -27.28 -4.69 -4.52
N ASP A 236 -28.49 -5.00 -4.05
CA ASP A 236 -29.08 -6.33 -4.22
C ASP A 236 -29.65 -6.57 -5.61
N GLU A 237 -29.93 -5.49 -6.34
CA GLU A 237 -30.48 -5.57 -7.70
C GLU A 237 -29.39 -5.59 -8.77
N ILE A 238 -28.25 -4.92 -8.56
CA ILE A 238 -27.30 -4.62 -9.64
C ILE A 238 -26.85 -5.86 -10.43
N LEU A 239 -26.47 -6.94 -9.74
CA LEU A 239 -25.99 -8.16 -10.42
C LEU A 239 -27.12 -8.84 -11.20
N ASN A 240 -28.33 -8.91 -10.63
CA ASN A 240 -29.51 -9.45 -11.30
C ASN A 240 -29.85 -8.62 -12.56
N ARG A 241 -29.75 -7.29 -12.47
CA ARG A 241 -29.96 -6.40 -13.63
C ARG A 241 -28.92 -6.61 -14.73
N LEU A 242 -27.67 -6.86 -14.38
CA LEU A 242 -26.65 -7.22 -15.37
C LEU A 242 -26.99 -8.54 -16.07
N HIS A 243 -27.51 -9.54 -15.35
CA HIS A 243 -27.99 -10.80 -15.96
C HIS A 243 -29.17 -10.59 -16.90
N GLU A 244 -30.17 -9.80 -16.50
CA GLU A 244 -31.34 -9.48 -17.33
C GLU A 244 -30.93 -8.79 -18.64
N ILE A 245 -30.02 -7.83 -18.56
CA ILE A 245 -29.53 -7.07 -19.73
C ILE A 245 -28.65 -7.95 -20.63
N GLY A 246 -27.75 -8.73 -20.03
CA GLY A 246 -26.83 -9.62 -20.77
C GLY A 246 -27.56 -10.76 -21.49
N SER A 247 -28.66 -11.25 -20.92
CA SER A 247 -29.48 -12.33 -21.52
C SER A 247 -30.36 -11.84 -22.68
N GLY A 248 -30.44 -10.54 -22.93
CA GLY A 248 -31.33 -9.95 -23.93
C GLY A 248 -32.81 -9.87 -23.50
N ASP A 249 -33.13 -10.30 -22.27
CA ASP A 249 -34.45 -10.24 -21.65
C ASP A 249 -34.75 -8.84 -21.10
N SER A 250 -34.47 -7.80 -21.88
CA SER A 250 -34.93 -6.46 -21.52
C SER A 250 -36.36 -6.29 -22.02
N PRO A 251 -37.39 -6.27 -21.16
CA PRO A 251 -38.65 -5.67 -21.54
C PRO A 251 -38.32 -4.22 -21.87
N ILE A 252 -38.47 -3.86 -23.15
CA ILE A 252 -38.48 -2.48 -23.62
C ILE A 252 -39.25 -1.65 -22.58
N PHE A 253 -38.54 -0.72 -21.93
CA PHE A 253 -38.96 0.08 -20.78
C PHE A 253 -40.41 0.60 -20.86
N GLN A 254 -41.36 -0.23 -20.43
CA GLN A 254 -42.75 0.15 -20.23
C GLN A 254 -43.14 -0.16 -18.78
N GLY A 255 -42.79 0.76 -17.87
CA GLY A 255 -43.61 0.95 -16.66
C GLY A 255 -43.06 0.53 -15.29
N ALA A 256 -41.77 0.67 -15.00
CA ALA A 256 -41.27 0.35 -13.65
C ALA A 256 -40.36 1.44 -13.04
N ILE A 257 -40.81 2.69 -12.99
CA ILE A 257 -40.43 3.65 -11.94
C ILE A 257 -41.65 4.54 -11.64
N LYS A 258 -42.61 3.99 -10.88
CA LYS A 258 -43.39 4.81 -9.95
C LYS A 258 -42.73 4.59 -8.59
N SER A 259 -42.05 5.62 -8.11
CA SER A 259 -41.56 5.69 -6.74
C SER A 259 -42.72 5.46 -5.77
N LEU A 260 -42.51 4.52 -4.85
CA LEU A 260 -43.33 4.33 -3.66
C LEU A 260 -43.04 5.51 -2.72
N ASP A 261 -43.85 6.56 -2.82
CA ASP A 261 -44.11 7.50 -1.74
C ASP A 261 -45.60 7.91 -1.83
N ASP A 262 -46.20 8.16 -0.68
CA ASP A 262 -47.63 8.01 -0.38
C ASP A 262 -48.65 8.87 -1.17
N CYS A 263 -49.80 8.24 -1.45
CA CYS A 263 -51.18 8.75 -1.50
C CYS A 263 -51.53 10.06 -2.27
N VAL A 264 -52.11 9.93 -3.48
CA VAL A 264 -53.46 10.41 -3.92
C VAL A 264 -53.71 9.91 -5.37
N PRO A 265 -54.83 9.22 -5.68
CA PRO A 265 -55.17 8.86 -7.05
C PRO A 265 -55.78 10.07 -7.77
N VAL A 266 -54.98 10.81 -8.53
CA VAL A 266 -55.52 11.78 -9.49
C VAL A 266 -55.76 11.08 -10.82
N SER A 267 -57.03 11.04 -11.16
CA SER A 267 -57.63 10.61 -12.42
C SER A 267 -56.84 11.07 -13.65
N SER A 268 -56.80 10.17 -14.62
CA SER A 268 -56.47 10.40 -16.03
C SER A 268 -57.15 11.65 -16.60
N GLU A 269 -56.40 12.74 -16.71
CA GLU A 269 -56.68 13.81 -17.68
C GLU A 269 -55.41 14.05 -18.51
N SER A 270 -55.54 13.89 -19.83
CA SER A 270 -54.56 14.33 -20.81
C SER A 270 -54.55 15.86 -20.84
N SER A 271 -53.90 16.48 -19.87
CA SER A 271 -53.70 17.92 -19.85
C SER A 271 -52.90 18.34 -21.10
N LEU A 272 -53.58 19.00 -22.03
CA LEU A 272 -53.02 19.62 -23.23
C LEU A 272 -51.83 20.50 -22.82
N LYS A 273 -50.61 20.15 -23.27
CA LYS A 273 -49.39 20.91 -22.98
C LYS A 273 -49.56 22.35 -23.49
N ILE A 274 -49.82 23.31 -22.60
CA ILE A 274 -49.89 24.73 -22.93
C ILE A 274 -48.46 25.22 -23.21
N LYS A 275 -48.11 25.36 -24.50
CA LYS A 275 -46.84 25.94 -24.93
C LYS A 275 -46.93 27.47 -24.87
N TYR A 276 -46.15 28.10 -24.02
CA TYR A 276 -46.05 29.56 -23.97
C TYR A 276 -45.10 30.06 -25.07
N SER A 277 -45.54 31.05 -25.85
CA SER A 277 -44.66 31.75 -26.79
C SER A 277 -43.67 32.63 -26.02
N HIS A 278 -42.42 32.72 -26.49
CA HIS A 278 -41.38 33.55 -25.87
C HIS A 278 -40.92 34.63 -26.85
N CYS A 279 -40.59 35.82 -26.34
CA CYS A 279 -40.14 36.92 -27.17
C CYS A 279 -38.74 36.64 -27.72
N SER A 280 -38.53 36.80 -29.02
CA SER A 280 -37.25 36.50 -29.66
C SER A 280 -36.12 37.47 -29.30
N LEU A 281 -36.43 38.63 -28.70
CA LEU A 281 -35.45 39.63 -28.26
C LEU A 281 -34.99 39.39 -26.81
N CYS A 282 -35.91 39.32 -25.84
CA CYS A 282 -35.56 39.13 -24.42
C CYS A 282 -35.62 37.69 -23.92
N GLY A 283 -36.30 36.77 -24.62
CA GLY A 283 -36.46 35.38 -24.19
C GLY A 283 -37.55 35.14 -23.13
N HIS A 284 -38.19 36.18 -22.61
CA HIS A 284 -39.28 36.07 -21.62
C HIS A 284 -40.62 35.66 -22.25
N PRO A 285 -41.55 35.05 -21.47
CA PRO A 285 -42.88 34.67 -21.94
C PRO A 285 -43.63 35.87 -22.54
N GLY A 286 -44.24 35.67 -23.70
CA GLY A 286 -44.93 36.70 -24.48
C GLY A 286 -44.48 36.73 -25.94
N SER A 287 -45.27 37.40 -26.80
CA SER A 287 -44.93 37.51 -28.24
C SER A 287 -44.06 38.73 -28.52
N LYS A 288 -43.22 38.67 -29.58
CA LYS A 288 -42.41 39.82 -30.03
C LYS A 288 -43.26 41.08 -30.27
N ARG A 289 -44.50 40.92 -30.78
CA ARG A 289 -45.41 42.04 -31.04
C ARG A 289 -45.97 42.68 -29.77
N ALA A 290 -46.22 41.90 -28.73
CA ALA A 290 -46.65 42.41 -27.42
C ALA A 290 -45.51 43.18 -26.75
N HIS A 291 -44.32 42.59 -26.74
CA HIS A 291 -43.11 43.13 -26.12
C HIS A 291 -42.51 44.35 -26.88
N PHE A 292 -42.98 44.61 -28.10
CA PHE A 292 -42.65 45.81 -28.87
C PHE A 292 -43.54 47.01 -28.51
N LYS A 293 -44.78 46.76 -28.06
CA LYS A 293 -45.74 47.80 -27.68
C LYS A 293 -45.65 48.21 -26.21
N SER A 294 -45.29 47.28 -25.33
CA SER A 294 -45.07 47.49 -23.91
C SER A 294 -43.91 46.61 -23.46
N SER A 295 -43.01 47.15 -22.64
CA SER A 295 -41.91 46.37 -22.07
C SER A 295 -42.41 45.18 -21.25
N CYS A 296 -41.64 44.10 -21.25
CA CYS A 296 -41.98 42.89 -20.49
C CYS A 296 -41.80 43.13 -18.99
N GLU A 297 -42.57 42.46 -18.12
CA GLU A 297 -42.48 42.62 -16.65
C GLU A 297 -41.08 42.32 -16.09
N TYR A 298 -40.34 41.45 -16.78
CA TYR A 298 -38.96 41.06 -16.45
C TYR A 298 -37.90 41.98 -17.08
N CYS A 299 -38.31 42.90 -17.95
CA CYS A 299 -37.48 43.82 -18.70
C CYS A 299 -37.77 45.21 -18.14
N SER A 300 -37.20 45.57 -16.98
CA SER A 300 -37.45 46.85 -16.31
C SER A 300 -36.88 48.04 -17.09
N THR A 301 -37.46 48.39 -18.24
CA THR A 301 -37.14 49.58 -19.00
C THR A 301 -38.00 50.75 -18.50
N SER A 302 -37.33 51.82 -18.06
CA SER A 302 -37.93 52.99 -17.43
C SER A 302 -38.86 53.81 -18.34
N ASN A 303 -38.83 53.61 -19.65
CA ASN A 303 -39.60 54.37 -20.64
C ASN A 303 -40.70 53.56 -21.35
N GLY A 304 -40.98 52.32 -20.94
CA GLY A 304 -42.08 51.50 -21.49
C GLY A 304 -41.92 51.02 -22.95
N GLU A 305 -40.88 51.46 -23.65
CA GLU A 305 -40.62 51.08 -25.04
C GLU A 305 -39.64 49.91 -25.14
N GLY A 306 -40.15 48.74 -25.55
CA GLY A 306 -39.36 47.62 -26.03
C GLY A 306 -38.64 46.76 -24.97
N CYS A 307 -38.13 45.62 -25.42
CA CYS A 307 -37.43 44.64 -24.60
C CYS A 307 -35.92 44.61 -24.87
N MET A 308 -35.14 44.40 -23.80
CA MET A 308 -33.68 44.24 -23.85
C MET A 308 -33.29 42.94 -24.57
N LYS A 309 -32.10 42.93 -25.18
CA LYS A 309 -31.53 41.71 -25.80
C LYS A 309 -31.16 40.70 -24.71
N LYS A 310 -31.53 39.43 -24.91
CA LYS A 310 -31.18 38.35 -24.00
C LYS A 310 -29.64 38.23 -23.85
N PRO A 311 -29.11 38.00 -22.62
CA PRO A 311 -27.70 37.72 -22.40
C PRO A 311 -27.29 36.36 -23.01
N GLU A 312 -26.00 36.16 -23.24
CA GLU A 312 -25.47 34.86 -23.68
C GLU A 312 -25.77 33.78 -22.63
N GLY A 313 -26.32 32.65 -23.05
CA GLY A 313 -26.71 31.56 -22.15
C GLY A 313 -28.05 31.73 -21.42
N PHE A 314 -28.87 32.73 -21.78
CA PHE A 314 -30.18 32.95 -21.16
C PHE A 314 -31.05 31.68 -21.13
N LYS A 315 -31.51 31.31 -19.93
CA LYS A 315 -32.48 30.24 -19.68
C LYS A 315 -33.77 30.86 -19.16
N CYS A 316 -34.91 30.51 -19.76
CA CYS A 316 -36.21 30.94 -19.27
C CYS A 316 -36.62 30.11 -18.05
N ASP A 317 -37.09 30.76 -17.00
CA ASP A 317 -37.53 30.14 -15.74
C ASP A 317 -39.05 29.91 -15.68
N CYS A 318 -39.76 30.07 -16.79
CA CYS A 318 -41.19 29.76 -16.82
C CYS A 318 -41.41 28.24 -16.68
N SER A 319 -42.50 27.87 -16.00
CA SER A 319 -42.84 26.46 -15.72
C SER A 319 -42.85 25.59 -16.98
N SER A 320 -43.39 26.07 -18.10
CA SER A 320 -43.40 25.31 -19.37
C SER A 320 -42.00 25.05 -19.94
N CYS A 321 -41.11 26.04 -19.95
CA CYS A 321 -39.74 25.84 -20.44
C CYS A 321 -38.90 24.98 -19.51
N ASP A 322 -39.12 25.10 -18.20
CA ASP A 322 -38.45 24.26 -17.22
C ASP A 322 -38.92 22.80 -17.31
N MET A 323 -40.22 22.54 -17.46
CA MET A 323 -40.76 21.20 -17.71
C MET A 323 -40.25 20.60 -19.02
N ASP A 324 -40.22 21.37 -20.12
CA ASP A 324 -39.66 20.92 -21.40
C ASP A 324 -38.15 20.60 -21.29
N ARG A 325 -37.40 21.38 -20.50
CA ARG A 325 -35.98 21.13 -20.22
C ARG A 325 -35.80 19.84 -19.43
N ARG A 326 -36.56 19.65 -18.35
CA ARG A 326 -36.57 18.41 -17.55
C ARG A 326 -36.94 17.20 -18.40
N GLU A 327 -37.96 17.29 -19.26
CA GLU A 327 -38.36 16.21 -20.18
C GLU A 327 -37.24 15.89 -21.20
N LYS A 328 -36.56 16.90 -21.75
CA LYS A 328 -35.42 16.70 -22.65
C LYS A 328 -34.23 16.06 -21.93
N GLU A 329 -33.94 16.48 -20.71
CA GLU A 329 -32.89 15.88 -19.88
C GLU A 329 -33.23 14.43 -19.53
N GLN A 330 -34.47 14.15 -19.16
CA GLN A 330 -34.96 12.79 -18.92
C GLN A 330 -34.85 11.91 -20.17
N LYS A 331 -35.26 12.40 -21.34
CA LYS A 331 -35.08 11.68 -22.62
C LYS A 331 -33.61 11.46 -22.96
N LYS A 332 -32.74 12.43 -22.67
CA LYS A 332 -31.29 12.28 -22.89
C LYS A 332 -30.72 11.20 -21.98
N GLN A 333 -31.15 11.17 -20.72
CA GLN A 333 -30.74 10.14 -19.75
C GLN A 333 -31.24 8.76 -20.16
N GLU A 334 -32.48 8.65 -20.60
CA GLU A 334 -33.07 7.40 -21.09
C GLU A 334 -32.34 6.88 -22.34
N ASN A 335 -32.14 7.73 -23.34
CA ASN A 335 -31.38 7.38 -24.54
C ASN A 335 -29.93 6.99 -24.22
N TRP A 336 -29.32 7.61 -23.20
CA TRP A 336 -27.98 7.21 -22.74
C TRP A 336 -28.02 5.83 -22.08
N ARG A 337 -29.00 5.54 -21.22
CA ARG A 337 -29.18 4.23 -20.59
C ARG A 337 -29.37 3.12 -21.63
N ILE A 338 -30.24 3.35 -22.61
CA ILE A 338 -30.47 2.40 -23.72
C ILE A 338 -29.16 2.10 -24.46
N LYS A 339 -28.34 3.12 -24.74
CA LYS A 339 -27.03 2.90 -25.39
C LYS A 339 -26.08 2.05 -24.55
N VAL A 340 -26.08 2.22 -23.22
CA VAL A 340 -25.26 1.42 -22.32
C VAL A 340 -25.77 -0.02 -22.27
N CYS A 341 -27.07 -0.23 -22.06
CA CYS A 341 -27.67 -1.57 -22.05
C CYS A 341 -27.45 -2.31 -23.36
N ASN A 342 -27.58 -1.63 -24.51
CA ASN A 342 -27.32 -2.24 -25.81
C ASN A 342 -25.86 -2.71 -25.96
N LYS A 343 -24.89 -1.97 -25.41
CA LYS A 343 -23.48 -2.42 -25.41
C LYS A 343 -23.29 -3.66 -24.56
N ILE A 344 -23.92 -3.69 -23.37
CA ILE A 344 -23.87 -4.84 -22.47
C ILE A 344 -24.48 -6.08 -23.14
N ALA A 345 -25.66 -5.94 -23.75
CA ALA A 345 -26.36 -7.03 -24.43
C ALA A 345 -25.65 -7.53 -25.71
N MET A 346 -24.74 -6.73 -26.28
CA MET A 346 -23.90 -7.15 -27.41
C MET A 346 -22.72 -8.03 -26.97
N GLU A 347 -22.33 -7.98 -25.70
CA GLU A 347 -21.18 -8.72 -25.20
C GLU A 347 -21.54 -10.19 -24.96
N SER A 348 -20.87 -11.10 -25.66
CA SER A 348 -21.09 -12.53 -25.53
C SER A 348 -20.63 -13.02 -24.15
N ASN A 349 -21.42 -13.87 -23.49
CA ASN A 349 -21.12 -14.44 -22.16
C ASN A 349 -21.00 -13.40 -21.03
N PHE A 350 -21.77 -12.32 -21.10
CA PHE A 350 -21.87 -11.33 -20.03
C PHE A 350 -23.19 -11.47 -19.25
N PRO A 351 -23.18 -11.33 -17.91
CA PRO A 351 -22.00 -11.21 -17.05
C PRO A 351 -21.35 -12.59 -16.79
N ASN A 352 -20.05 -12.61 -16.49
CA ASN A 352 -19.34 -13.85 -16.18
C ASN A 352 -19.63 -14.33 -14.75
N ASP A 353 -20.46 -15.38 -14.64
CA ASP A 353 -20.87 -16.00 -13.37
C ASP A 353 -19.70 -16.58 -12.56
N GLU A 354 -18.65 -17.08 -13.21
CA GLU A 354 -17.50 -17.64 -12.51
C GLU A 354 -16.75 -16.55 -11.75
N ILE A 355 -16.58 -15.37 -12.37
CA ILE A 355 -15.95 -14.20 -11.75
C ILE A 355 -16.80 -13.67 -10.59
N ILE A 356 -18.13 -13.58 -10.78
CA ILE A 356 -19.05 -13.16 -9.71
C ILE A 356 -18.95 -14.10 -8.51
N LYS A 357 -19.07 -15.41 -8.73
CA LYS A 357 -19.00 -16.42 -7.66
C LYS A 357 -17.65 -16.38 -6.94
N MET A 358 -16.56 -16.17 -7.67
CA MET A 358 -15.23 -16.06 -7.09
C MET A 358 -15.11 -14.83 -6.18
N TYR A 359 -15.52 -13.64 -6.63
CA TYR A 359 -15.47 -12.44 -5.80
C TYR A 359 -16.45 -12.47 -4.63
N LEU A 360 -17.58 -13.18 -4.73
CA LEU A 360 -18.55 -13.34 -3.64
C LEU A 360 -18.24 -14.51 -2.69
N CYS A 361 -17.28 -15.36 -3.04
CA CYS A 361 -16.87 -16.46 -2.18
C CYS A 361 -16.36 -15.94 -0.83
N SER A 362 -16.52 -16.75 0.22
CA SER A 362 -16.01 -16.50 1.57
C SER A 362 -15.07 -17.61 2.04
N ASN A 363 -14.61 -18.48 1.14
CA ASN A 363 -13.75 -19.61 1.46
C ASN A 363 -12.45 -19.55 0.66
N HIS A 364 -11.51 -18.74 1.14
CA HIS A 364 -10.23 -18.50 0.50
C HIS A 364 -9.03 -19.14 1.23
N GLY A 365 -9.26 -19.77 2.39
CA GLY A 365 -8.22 -20.48 3.17
C GLY A 365 -8.55 -21.95 3.44
N ASP A 366 -7.55 -22.71 3.87
CA ASP A 366 -7.65 -24.13 4.24
C ASP A 366 -7.91 -24.30 5.75
N PHE A 367 -9.00 -23.71 6.26
CA PHE A 367 -9.44 -23.86 7.65
C PHE A 367 -10.96 -24.05 7.74
N THR A 368 -11.42 -24.78 8.76
CA THR A 368 -12.85 -24.99 9.03
C THR A 368 -13.42 -23.84 9.85
N GLU A 369 -14.71 -23.53 9.68
CA GLU A 369 -15.37 -22.44 10.42
C GLU A 369 -15.29 -22.62 11.94
N GLU A 370 -15.21 -23.86 12.43
CA GLU A 370 -15.13 -24.17 13.87
C GLU A 370 -13.73 -23.97 14.47
N VAL A 371 -12.67 -24.15 13.69
CA VAL A 371 -11.27 -24.07 14.15
C VAL A 371 -10.66 -22.70 13.84
N GLY A 372 -11.13 -22.04 12.77
CA GLY A 372 -10.59 -20.77 12.31
C GLY A 372 -9.14 -20.86 11.81
N PRO A 373 -8.56 -19.75 11.33
CA PRO A 373 -7.16 -19.70 10.95
C PRO A 373 -6.26 -19.78 12.18
N CYS A 374 -5.21 -20.60 12.12
CA CYS A 374 -4.20 -20.66 13.17
C CYS A 374 -3.29 -19.42 13.09
N ILE A 375 -3.64 -18.37 13.84
CA ILE A 375 -2.87 -17.12 13.90
C ILE A 375 -2.26 -17.00 15.28
N SER A 376 -0.94 -17.17 15.36
CA SER A 376 -0.16 -16.94 16.58
C SER A 376 1.19 -16.33 16.24
N TRP A 377 1.69 -15.46 17.11
CA TRP A 377 3.01 -14.84 16.99
C TRP A 377 3.95 -15.49 18.01
N GLY A 378 5.01 -16.12 17.52
CA GLY A 378 6.05 -16.74 18.32
C GLY A 378 7.26 -15.83 18.54
N SER A 379 8.18 -16.29 19.39
CA SER A 379 9.49 -15.67 19.57
C SER A 379 10.44 -16.00 18.40
N PRO A 380 11.26 -15.07 17.90
CA PRO A 380 12.20 -15.33 16.81
C PRO A 380 13.27 -16.37 17.19
N ASN A 381 13.52 -17.33 16.31
CA ASN A 381 14.65 -18.25 16.44
C ASN A 381 15.94 -17.55 15.98
N THR A 382 16.57 -16.83 16.91
CA THR A 382 17.64 -15.89 16.59
C THR A 382 18.86 -16.54 15.94
N GLU A 383 19.32 -17.69 16.45
CA GLU A 383 20.52 -18.34 15.89
C GLU A 383 20.26 -18.90 14.49
N MET A 384 19.13 -19.57 14.28
CA MET A 384 18.77 -20.05 12.94
C MET A 384 18.56 -18.91 11.95
N LEU A 385 18.00 -17.78 12.40
CA LEU A 385 17.80 -16.59 11.55
C LEU A 385 19.14 -15.93 11.17
N VAL A 386 20.10 -15.91 12.09
CA VAL A 386 21.48 -15.48 11.82
C VAL A 386 22.14 -16.38 10.79
N ASP A 387 22.10 -17.69 10.97
CA ASP A 387 22.69 -18.64 10.03
C ASP A 387 22.04 -18.57 8.63
N PHE A 388 20.71 -18.47 8.60
CA PHE A 388 19.93 -18.32 7.36
C PHE A 388 20.34 -17.07 6.58
N LEU A 389 20.40 -15.91 7.25
CA LEU A 389 20.78 -14.66 6.59
C LEU A 389 22.27 -14.60 6.24
N ALA A 390 23.16 -15.17 7.06
CA ALA A 390 24.57 -15.28 6.72
C ALA A 390 24.75 -16.10 5.43
N PHE A 391 24.01 -17.20 5.29
CA PHE A 391 24.06 -18.04 4.08
C PHE A 391 23.44 -17.36 2.84
N HIS A 392 22.22 -16.82 2.96
CA HIS A 392 21.48 -16.27 1.83
C HIS A 392 21.92 -14.86 1.44
N GLN A 393 22.24 -13.99 2.41
CA GLN A 393 22.56 -12.57 2.19
C GLN A 393 24.06 -12.26 2.29
N HIS A 394 24.88 -13.15 2.86
CA HIS A 394 26.30 -12.88 3.14
C HIS A 394 26.47 -11.70 4.09
N TRP A 395 25.53 -11.55 5.03
CA TRP A 395 25.65 -10.56 6.09
C TRP A 395 26.45 -11.13 7.25
N GLU A 396 27.28 -10.29 7.85
CA GLU A 396 28.00 -10.65 9.06
C GLU A 396 27.03 -10.99 10.20
N PRO A 397 27.26 -12.06 10.98
CA PRO A 397 26.42 -12.42 12.12
C PRO A 397 26.22 -11.28 13.14
N SER A 398 27.23 -10.43 13.32
CA SER A 398 27.15 -9.23 14.18
C SER A 398 26.17 -8.19 13.63
N TYR A 399 26.19 -7.97 12.32
CA TYR A 399 25.27 -7.06 11.64
C TYR A 399 23.82 -7.56 11.76
N ILE A 400 23.58 -8.86 11.54
CA ILE A 400 22.24 -9.45 11.62
C ILE A 400 21.66 -9.24 13.03
N ARG A 401 22.40 -9.62 14.07
CA ARG A 401 21.97 -9.46 15.47
C ARG A 401 21.66 -8.01 15.80
N ARG A 402 22.50 -7.06 15.33
CA ARG A 402 22.26 -5.63 15.51
C ARG A 402 20.96 -5.18 14.85
N MET A 403 20.66 -5.63 13.64
CA MET A 403 19.43 -5.23 12.94
C MET A 403 18.18 -5.90 13.50
N MET A 404 18.28 -7.09 14.11
CA MET A 404 17.15 -7.76 14.78
C MET A 404 16.76 -7.14 16.12
N LEU A 405 17.67 -6.39 16.74
CA LEU A 405 17.49 -5.92 18.11
C LEU A 405 16.20 -5.12 18.35
N PRO A 406 15.74 -4.20 17.46
CA PRO A 406 14.47 -3.49 17.66
C PRO A 406 13.28 -4.45 17.83
N MET A 407 13.30 -5.56 17.10
CA MET A 407 12.26 -6.57 17.21
C MET A 407 12.37 -7.36 18.51
N LEU A 408 13.58 -7.78 18.89
CA LEU A 408 13.80 -8.53 20.13
C LEU A 408 13.44 -7.72 21.37
N SER A 409 13.80 -6.44 21.39
CA SER A 409 13.44 -5.49 22.46
C SER A 409 11.93 -5.24 22.50
N THR A 410 11.27 -5.11 21.34
CA THR A 410 9.80 -5.03 21.29
C THR A 410 9.14 -6.31 21.85
N VAL A 411 9.59 -7.50 21.45
CA VAL A 411 9.06 -8.78 21.98
C VAL A 411 9.22 -8.81 23.50
N PHE A 412 10.42 -8.51 24.01
CA PHE A 412 10.69 -8.44 25.43
C PHE A 412 9.75 -7.47 26.18
N LEU A 413 9.57 -6.26 25.66
CA LEU A 413 8.70 -5.27 26.28
C LEU A 413 7.22 -5.71 26.27
N ARG A 414 6.76 -6.38 25.20
CA ARG A 414 5.40 -6.95 25.14
C ARG A 414 5.22 -8.04 26.19
N GLU A 415 6.18 -8.95 26.29
CA GLU A 415 6.16 -10.02 27.29
C GLU A 415 6.18 -9.47 28.71
N MET A 416 7.05 -8.49 29.00
CA MET A 416 7.13 -7.81 30.29
C MET A 416 5.82 -7.12 30.69
N ALA A 417 5.11 -6.52 29.73
CA ALA A 417 3.82 -5.88 29.96
C ALA A 417 2.71 -6.89 30.31
N ILE A 418 2.77 -8.12 29.77
CA ILE A 418 1.80 -9.18 30.03
C ILE A 418 2.14 -9.93 31.33
N ASN A 419 3.40 -10.33 31.47
CA ASN A 419 3.93 -11.12 32.58
C ASN A 419 5.21 -10.47 33.10
N PRO A 420 5.14 -9.67 34.19
CA PRO A 420 6.28 -8.93 34.72
C PRO A 420 7.22 -9.86 35.52
N VAL A 421 7.86 -10.79 34.82
CA VAL A 421 8.93 -11.64 35.36
C VAL A 421 10.25 -11.00 35.00
N LYS A 422 11.19 -10.88 35.95
CA LYS A 422 12.54 -10.37 35.66
C LYS A 422 13.29 -11.31 34.72
N THR A 423 13.14 -11.11 33.42
CA THR A 423 13.92 -11.73 32.37
C THR A 423 14.95 -10.73 31.85
N LEU A 424 15.98 -11.25 31.19
CA LEU A 424 17.01 -10.44 30.55
C LEU A 424 16.77 -10.41 29.04
N LEU A 425 16.89 -9.24 28.43
CA LEU A 425 16.91 -9.11 26.98
C LEU A 425 18.12 -9.88 26.44
N TYR A 426 17.86 -10.87 25.58
CA TYR A 426 18.87 -11.82 25.06
C TYR A 426 19.66 -12.56 26.17
N GLY A 427 19.07 -12.74 27.35
CA GLY A 427 19.76 -13.38 28.48
C GLY A 427 20.93 -12.57 29.06
N GLN A 428 21.18 -11.35 28.58
CA GLN A 428 22.40 -10.59 28.85
C GLN A 428 22.18 -9.14 29.24
N TYR A 429 21.02 -8.55 28.92
CA TYR A 429 20.79 -7.12 29.13
C TYR A 429 19.60 -6.91 30.05
N GLU A 430 19.79 -6.10 31.08
CA GLU A 430 18.73 -5.61 31.95
C GLU A 430 18.29 -4.21 31.51
N PHE A 431 17.02 -3.88 31.76
CA PHE A 431 16.53 -2.52 31.60
C PHE A 431 17.24 -1.62 32.63
N ASP A 432 17.88 -0.55 32.16
CA ASP A 432 18.61 0.40 33.02
C ASP A 432 17.81 1.69 33.22
N SER A 433 17.52 2.41 32.14
CA SER A 433 16.83 3.70 32.23
C SER A 433 16.31 4.19 30.87
N ILE A 434 15.39 5.15 30.90
CA ILE A 434 15.01 5.93 29.71
C ILE A 434 15.99 7.09 29.57
N GLN A 435 16.77 7.10 28.49
CA GLN A 435 17.80 8.12 28.29
C GLN A 435 17.19 9.47 27.87
N ARG A 436 16.30 9.45 26.88
CA ARG A 436 15.69 10.66 26.30
C ARG A 436 14.47 10.34 25.44
N LEU A 437 13.72 11.39 25.13
CA LEU A 437 12.76 11.40 24.02
C LEU A 437 13.49 11.64 22.70
N LYS A 438 13.08 10.92 21.67
CA LYS A 438 13.57 11.06 20.30
C LYS A 438 12.40 11.19 19.36
N ILE A 439 12.47 12.14 18.43
CA ILE A 439 11.48 12.28 17.37
C ILE A 439 12.11 11.77 16.09
N ARG A 440 11.55 10.72 15.48
CA ARG A 440 11.96 10.20 14.17
C ARG A 440 10.74 10.16 13.28
N TYR A 441 10.85 10.72 12.07
CA TYR A 441 9.78 10.78 11.08
C TYR A 441 8.45 11.43 11.54
N GLY A 442 8.48 12.24 12.61
CA GLY A 442 7.29 12.85 13.20
C GLY A 442 6.74 12.11 14.42
N HIS A 443 7.34 10.96 14.78
CA HIS A 443 6.87 10.07 15.84
C HIS A 443 7.81 10.10 17.03
N GLN A 444 7.22 10.07 18.23
CA GLN A 444 7.96 10.13 19.48
C GLN A 444 8.29 8.72 19.96
N PHE A 445 9.55 8.52 20.30
CA PHE A 445 10.09 7.27 20.82
C PHE A 445 10.84 7.55 22.12
N TYR A 446 10.84 6.57 23.02
CA TYR A 446 11.80 6.53 24.12
C TYR A 446 13.10 5.88 23.64
N VAL A 447 14.22 6.53 23.92
CA VAL A 447 15.53 5.89 23.78
C VAL A 447 15.78 5.13 25.07
N VAL A 448 15.65 3.81 25.02
CA VAL A 448 15.85 2.94 26.17
C VAL A 448 17.32 2.55 26.25
N LYS A 449 17.89 2.69 27.46
CA LYS A 449 19.23 2.25 27.81
C LYS A 449 19.13 0.89 28.48
N TRP A 450 19.83 -0.08 27.91
CA TRP A 450 19.96 -1.44 28.44
C TRP A 450 21.38 -1.65 28.93
N LYS A 451 21.54 -2.29 30.09
CA LYS A 451 22.85 -2.54 30.70
C LYS A 451 23.20 -4.02 30.59
N LYS A 452 24.43 -4.32 30.16
CA LYS A 452 24.91 -5.70 30.08
C LYS A 452 25.17 -6.24 31.48
N THR A 453 24.52 -7.34 31.84
CA THR A 453 24.81 -8.10 33.06
C THR A 453 26.12 -8.85 32.86
N VAL A 454 27.10 -8.62 33.73
CA VAL A 454 28.38 -9.36 33.71
C VAL A 454 28.12 -10.80 34.17
N PRO A 455 28.44 -11.84 33.39
CA PRO A 455 28.39 -13.20 33.90
C PRO A 455 29.38 -13.34 35.05
N ALA A 456 28.94 -13.86 36.19
CA ALA A 456 29.83 -14.29 37.26
C ALA A 456 30.59 -15.57 36.86
N LEU A 457 31.42 -15.51 35.81
CA LEU A 457 32.48 -16.47 35.57
C LEU A 457 33.53 -15.80 34.67
N GLY A 458 34.71 -15.55 35.25
CA GLY A 458 35.84 -14.97 34.55
C GLY A 458 36.27 -15.80 33.34
N SER A 459 36.92 -15.11 32.39
CA SER A 459 37.67 -15.67 31.26
C SER A 459 36.94 -15.84 29.92
N ILE A 460 36.29 -14.79 29.40
CA ILE A 460 36.10 -14.58 27.94
C ILE A 460 36.22 -13.07 27.61
N MET A 461 37.28 -12.38 28.05
CA MET A 461 37.53 -10.99 27.63
C MET A 461 38.49 -10.87 26.43
N ASN A 462 39.12 -11.97 25.98
CA ASN A 462 40.17 -11.88 24.97
C ASN A 462 39.77 -12.27 23.54
N SER A 463 38.52 -12.65 23.29
CA SER A 463 38.11 -13.06 21.92
C SER A 463 37.29 -12.00 21.17
N ILE A 464 36.80 -10.95 21.84
CA ILE A 464 35.97 -9.90 21.19
C ILE A 464 36.80 -8.63 20.92
N LEU A 465 37.90 -8.41 21.65
CA LEU A 465 38.75 -7.22 21.51
C LEU A 465 39.73 -7.26 20.32
N SER A 466 39.81 -8.38 19.59
CA SER A 466 40.76 -8.58 18.48
C SER A 466 40.18 -8.38 17.08
N GLU A 467 38.86 -8.19 16.93
CA GLU A 467 38.23 -8.02 15.59
C GLU A 467 37.80 -6.58 15.27
N GLU A 468 37.82 -5.65 16.24
CA GLU A 468 37.31 -4.28 16.02
C GLU A 468 38.39 -3.22 15.72
N SER A 469 39.66 -3.61 15.49
CA SER A 469 40.74 -2.64 15.22
C SER A 469 40.99 -2.33 13.74
N ASP A 470 40.21 -2.85 12.79
CA ASP A 470 40.45 -2.61 11.35
C ASP A 470 39.20 -2.11 10.61
N MET A 471 38.73 -0.94 11.02
CA MET A 471 37.77 -0.13 10.26
C MET A 471 38.49 1.10 9.71
N GLN A 472 39.39 0.90 8.74
CA GLN A 472 39.78 1.99 7.83
C GLN A 472 38.72 2.14 6.76
N GLN A 473 38.16 3.34 6.72
CA GLN A 473 37.02 3.73 5.91
C GLN A 473 37.54 4.22 4.55
N ASP A 474 37.51 3.34 3.54
CA ASP A 474 37.63 3.77 2.15
C ASP A 474 36.30 4.43 1.74
N VAL A 475 36.28 5.76 1.83
CA VAL A 475 35.23 6.60 1.26
C VAL A 475 35.43 6.59 -0.25
N VAL A 476 34.69 5.74 -0.95
CA VAL A 476 34.48 5.91 -2.38
C VAL A 476 33.37 6.94 -2.54
N ASP A 477 33.76 8.15 -2.94
CA ASP A 477 32.84 9.17 -3.46
C ASP A 477 32.03 8.56 -4.62
N VAL A 478 30.77 8.23 -4.38
CA VAL A 478 29.79 7.93 -5.41
C VAL A 478 28.55 8.78 -5.17
N ASP A 479 28.50 9.85 -5.93
CA ASP A 479 27.38 10.68 -6.37
C ASP A 479 25.99 10.30 -5.82
N GLU A 480 25.41 11.23 -5.05
CA GLU A 480 24.08 11.18 -4.46
C GLU A 480 22.98 11.07 -5.51
N SER A 481 22.23 9.95 -5.52
CA SER A 481 20.78 9.91 -5.80
C SER A 481 20.23 8.47 -5.85
N LEU A 482 20.34 7.68 -4.78
CA LEU A 482 19.71 6.35 -4.75
C LEU A 482 19.07 6.03 -3.38
N ASP A 483 17.78 5.70 -3.45
CA ASP A 483 16.85 5.38 -2.37
C ASP A 483 17.23 4.06 -1.64
N LEU A 484 18.31 4.11 -0.87
CA LEU A 484 18.74 3.09 0.10
C LEU A 484 18.28 3.43 1.54
N GLY A 485 17.20 4.20 1.67
CA GLY A 485 16.71 4.74 2.95
C GLY A 485 16.22 3.72 3.98
N ASP A 486 16.36 2.41 3.73
CA ASP A 486 15.98 1.33 4.67
C ASP A 486 17.06 0.98 5.70
N GLU A 487 18.29 1.49 5.53
CA GLU A 487 19.35 1.37 6.54
C GLU A 487 19.27 2.52 7.56
N SER A 488 18.17 2.58 8.32
CA SER A 488 18.11 3.41 9.52
C SER A 488 19.25 3.03 10.45
N GLU A 489 20.05 4.00 10.90
CA GLU A 489 21.16 3.85 11.86
C GLU A 489 20.85 2.75 12.89
N GLY A 490 21.57 1.63 12.77
CA GLY A 490 21.40 0.51 13.67
C GLY A 490 21.66 0.90 15.14
N PRO A 491 21.14 0.11 16.09
CA PRO A 491 21.33 0.36 17.51
C PRO A 491 22.81 0.51 17.87
N ARG A 492 23.09 1.51 18.71
CA ARG A 492 24.46 1.90 19.08
C ARG A 492 24.84 1.25 20.41
N ILE A 493 26.02 0.64 20.44
CA ILE A 493 26.64 0.11 21.65
C ILE A 493 27.55 1.20 22.23
N HIS A 494 27.37 1.50 23.51
CA HIS A 494 28.20 2.46 24.24
C HIS A 494 28.90 1.75 25.40
N VAL A 495 30.21 1.96 25.54
CA VAL A 495 30.97 1.49 26.70
C VAL A 495 31.29 2.69 27.57
N GLU A 496 30.74 2.72 28.79
CA GLU A 496 31.02 3.75 29.81
C GLU A 496 31.49 3.03 31.09
N GLU A 497 32.63 3.45 31.65
CA GLU A 497 33.15 3.01 32.97
C GLU A 497 33.22 1.48 33.18
N GLY A 498 33.54 0.71 32.14
CA GLY A 498 33.64 -0.75 32.23
C GLY A 498 32.31 -1.51 32.15
N SER A 499 31.19 -0.80 31.96
CA SER A 499 29.87 -1.38 31.68
C SER A 499 29.49 -1.17 30.21
N CYS A 500 28.95 -2.21 29.58
CA CYS A 500 28.47 -2.16 28.19
C CYS A 500 26.97 -1.83 28.18
N TYR A 501 26.60 -0.79 27.44
CA TYR A 501 25.23 -0.33 27.28
C TYR A 501 24.77 -0.44 25.83
N LEU A 502 23.50 -0.74 25.68
CA LEU A 502 22.82 -0.86 24.39
C LEU A 502 21.66 0.13 24.34
N LEU A 503 21.50 0.81 23.20
CA LEU A 503 20.43 1.79 23.00
C LEU A 503 19.45 1.33 21.93
N THR A 504 18.15 1.33 22.26
CA THR A 504 17.07 1.06 21.30
C THR A 504 16.05 2.19 21.27
N ASP A 505 15.40 2.37 20.12
CA ASP A 505 14.31 3.34 19.96
C ASP A 505 12.98 2.58 20.10
N GLU A 506 12.26 2.81 21.20
CA GLU A 506 11.04 2.07 21.55
C GLU A 506 9.79 2.94 21.48
N ASN A 507 8.66 2.30 21.15
CA ASN A 507 7.36 2.94 21.22
C ASN A 507 7.07 3.37 22.68
N MET A 508 6.43 4.52 22.87
CA MET A 508 6.21 5.06 24.22
C MET A 508 5.21 4.24 25.05
N ASP A 509 4.17 3.71 24.41
CA ASP A 509 3.08 3.03 25.09
C ASP A 509 3.51 1.65 25.57
N ILE A 510 4.30 0.93 24.78
CA ILE A 510 4.84 -0.38 25.17
C ILE A 510 5.82 -0.27 26.35
N VAL A 511 6.68 0.77 26.37
CA VAL A 511 7.59 1.01 27.50
C VAL A 511 6.82 1.39 28.75
N ARG A 512 5.78 2.23 28.62
CA ARG A 512 4.89 2.58 29.73
C ARG A 512 4.15 1.38 30.29
N ALA A 513 3.72 0.45 29.44
CA ALA A 513 3.07 -0.78 29.87
C ALA A 513 4.05 -1.73 30.59
N ALA A 514 5.29 -1.84 30.11
CA ALA A 514 6.30 -2.73 30.68
C ALA A 514 6.94 -2.20 31.97
N PHE A 515 7.24 -0.90 32.03
CA PHE A 515 7.98 -0.27 33.13
C PHE A 515 7.35 1.08 33.54
N PRO A 516 6.12 1.07 34.09
CA PRO A 516 5.39 2.30 34.42
C PRO A 516 6.15 3.22 35.39
N GLU A 517 6.73 2.65 36.45
CA GLU A 517 7.48 3.40 37.47
C GLU A 517 8.72 4.11 36.90
N GLU A 518 9.40 3.47 35.95
CA GLU A 518 10.58 4.03 35.26
C GLU A 518 10.19 5.21 34.37
N VAL A 519 9.05 5.11 33.68
CA VAL A 519 8.49 6.20 32.87
C VAL A 519 8.12 7.39 33.76
N ASP A 520 7.44 7.15 34.88
CA ASP A 520 7.02 8.21 35.80
C ASP A 520 8.24 8.94 36.39
N ARG A 521 9.28 8.20 36.80
CA ARG A 521 10.55 8.80 37.25
C ARG A 521 11.19 9.65 36.15
N PHE A 522 11.25 9.15 34.93
CA PHE A 522 11.82 9.89 33.80
C PHE A 522 11.07 11.20 33.51
N LEU A 523 9.73 11.15 33.51
CA LEU A 523 8.88 12.33 33.27
C LEU A 523 9.04 13.36 34.39
N HIS A 524 9.04 12.93 35.65
CA HIS A 524 9.24 13.81 36.80
C HIS A 524 10.62 14.49 36.77
N GLU A 525 11.69 13.75 36.45
CA GLU A 525 13.02 14.33 36.29
C GLU A 525 13.08 15.37 35.16
N LYS A 526 12.39 15.11 34.05
CA LYS A 526 12.31 16.03 32.92
C LYS A 526 11.59 17.33 33.32
N GLU A 527 10.46 17.24 34.02
CA GLU A 527 9.72 18.41 34.53
C GLU A 527 10.54 19.24 35.52
N LEU A 528 11.30 18.58 36.41
CA LEU A 528 12.22 19.26 37.32
C LEU A 528 13.33 20.01 36.57
N LYS A 529 13.91 19.39 35.52
CA LYS A 529 14.94 20.01 34.67
C LYS A 529 14.37 21.21 33.90
N GLU A 530 13.16 21.11 33.36
CA GLU A 530 12.47 22.20 32.67
C GLU A 530 12.10 23.35 33.61
N SER A 531 11.63 23.03 34.82
CA SER A 531 11.31 24.01 35.86
C SER A 531 12.55 24.77 36.34
N LYS A 532 13.69 24.08 36.49
CA LYS A 532 14.99 24.72 36.80
C LYS A 532 15.45 25.65 35.67
N ARG A 533 15.25 25.27 34.40
CA ARG A 533 15.56 26.13 33.24
C ARG A 533 14.67 27.36 33.15
N LYS A 534 13.36 27.23 33.43
CA LYS A 534 12.42 28.37 33.47
C LYS A 534 12.75 29.35 34.61
N LYS A 535 13.13 28.83 35.79
CA LYS A 535 13.59 29.68 36.91
C LYS A 535 14.91 30.38 36.61
N SER A 536 15.87 29.74 35.94
CA SER A 536 17.13 30.38 35.56
C SER A 536 17.01 31.39 34.41
N SER A 537 16.03 31.23 33.51
CA SER A 537 15.73 32.25 32.50
C SER A 537 14.98 33.45 33.07
N SER A 538 14.10 33.25 34.06
CA SER A 538 13.40 34.33 34.79
C SER A 538 14.35 35.16 35.67
N LEU A 539 15.38 34.55 36.25
CA LEU A 539 16.41 35.27 37.01
C LEU A 539 17.41 36.03 36.12
N ARG A 540 17.40 35.81 34.80
CA ARG A 540 18.24 36.54 33.83
C ARG A 540 17.55 37.75 33.19
N SER A 541 16.25 37.95 33.42
CA SER A 541 15.52 39.14 32.95
C SER A 541 15.50 40.29 33.97
N GLU A 542 16.01 40.09 35.18
CA GLU A 542 16.16 41.12 36.22
C GLU A 542 17.59 41.09 36.77
N GLY A 543 18.56 41.59 35.99
CA GLY A 543 19.95 41.63 36.43
C GLY A 543 20.86 42.31 35.42
N THR A 544 21.26 43.53 35.76
CA THR A 544 22.17 44.43 35.05
C THR A 544 23.48 43.78 34.58
N ASN A 545 23.94 44.24 33.41
CA ASN A 545 25.26 44.01 32.83
C ASN A 545 26.39 44.19 33.85
N GLU A 546 27.09 43.11 34.19
CA GLU A 546 28.49 43.20 34.61
C GLU A 546 29.23 41.89 34.31
N LYS A 547 30.41 42.03 33.70
CA LYS A 547 31.28 40.95 33.24
C LYS A 547 31.99 40.31 34.43
N SER A 548 31.95 38.98 34.54
CA SER A 548 33.02 38.21 35.19
C SER A 548 33.18 36.85 34.51
N GLU A 549 34.40 36.57 34.08
CA GLU A 549 34.84 35.31 33.48
C GLU A 549 34.93 34.21 34.53
N LEU A 550 34.30 33.06 34.28
CA LEU A 550 34.65 31.78 34.90
C LEU A 550 34.43 30.66 33.88
N LYS A 551 35.48 29.83 33.74
CA LYS A 551 35.72 28.83 32.70
C LYS A 551 34.63 27.76 32.64
N SER A 552 33.96 27.63 31.49
CA SER A 552 33.24 26.41 31.11
C SER A 552 34.10 25.60 30.14
N SER A 553 34.28 24.30 30.40
CA SER A 553 34.77 23.34 29.42
C SER A 553 33.79 23.24 28.25
N ARG A 554 33.98 24.10 27.26
CA ARG A 554 33.39 23.95 25.92
C ARG A 554 34.13 22.80 25.24
N GLY A 555 33.47 21.65 25.13
CA GLY A 555 33.83 20.66 24.12
C GLY A 555 33.77 21.34 22.76
N VAL A 556 34.92 21.44 22.12
CA VAL A 556 35.11 22.22 20.90
C VAL A 556 34.52 21.45 19.72
N GLN A 557 33.51 22.03 19.07
CA GLN A 557 33.08 21.65 17.74
C GLN A 557 34.02 22.36 16.75
N LEU A 558 34.94 21.62 16.12
CA LEU A 558 35.78 22.15 15.05
C LEU A 558 35.27 21.62 13.71
N SER A 559 34.87 22.53 12.82
CA SER A 559 34.98 22.32 11.37
C SER A 559 36.35 22.79 10.93
N ILE A 560 37.06 21.99 10.13
CA ILE A 560 38.24 22.42 9.34
C ILE A 560 38.48 21.28 8.33
N THR A 561 37.92 21.40 7.12
CA THR A 561 38.69 21.73 5.91
C THR A 561 39.98 22.48 6.22
N GLU A 562 41.09 21.97 5.67
CA GLU A 562 42.48 22.42 5.79
C GLU A 562 43.31 21.70 6.86
N PHE A 563 43.75 20.48 6.52
CA PHE A 563 44.95 19.92 7.14
C PHE A 563 45.78 19.05 6.18
N TYR A 564 46.18 19.61 5.03
CA TYR A 564 47.34 19.10 4.29
C TYR A 564 48.13 20.24 3.66
N ARG A 565 49.30 20.53 4.24
CA ARG A 565 50.40 21.13 3.47
C ARG A 565 51.31 20.01 2.98
N SER A 566 51.54 20.08 1.68
CA SER A 566 52.35 19.21 0.85
C SER A 566 53.80 19.14 1.30
N THR A 567 54.38 17.94 1.22
CA THR A 567 55.81 17.76 0.94
C THR A 567 55.95 16.86 -0.28
N LYS A 568 56.32 17.45 -1.41
CA LYS A 568 56.72 16.74 -2.64
C LYS A 568 57.93 15.85 -2.38
N VAL A 569 57.89 14.63 -2.90
CA VAL A 569 59.02 14.05 -3.65
C VAL A 569 58.45 13.47 -4.95
N GLN A 570 58.89 14.04 -6.07
CA GLN A 570 58.61 13.59 -7.43
C GLN A 570 59.45 12.35 -7.74
N ILE A 571 58.85 11.30 -8.30
CA ILE A 571 59.49 10.48 -9.34
C ILE A 571 58.43 10.18 -10.41
N GLN A 572 58.68 10.69 -11.61
CA GLN A 572 57.97 10.38 -12.85
C GLN A 572 58.23 8.94 -13.27
N LEU A 573 57.24 8.26 -13.87
CA LEU A 573 57.47 7.37 -15.01
C LEU A 573 56.19 7.31 -15.89
N LYS A 574 56.41 7.38 -17.20
CA LYS A 574 55.46 7.52 -18.31
C LYS A 574 54.91 6.17 -18.80
N PRO A 575 53.84 6.17 -19.64
CA PRO A 575 53.13 4.99 -20.11
C PRO A 575 53.67 4.42 -21.43
N GLY A 576 53.34 3.16 -21.75
CA GLY A 576 53.44 2.62 -23.12
C GLY A 576 53.36 1.09 -23.25
N GLU A 577 52.48 0.67 -24.17
CA GLU A 577 52.60 -0.44 -25.14
C GLU A 577 52.05 -1.87 -24.85
N ASP A 578 50.94 -2.17 -25.57
CA ASP A 578 50.63 -3.30 -26.47
C ASP A 578 50.96 -4.78 -26.15
N LEU A 579 49.86 -5.59 -26.18
CA LEU A 579 49.58 -6.92 -26.79
C LEU A 579 50.75 -7.87 -27.20
N PRO A 580 50.61 -9.23 -27.23
CA PRO A 580 49.43 -9.94 -27.77
C PRO A 580 49.05 -11.34 -27.17
N ARG A 581 47.98 -11.89 -27.75
CA ARG A 581 47.33 -13.21 -27.64
C ARG A 581 48.24 -14.45 -27.62
N VAL A 582 47.82 -15.50 -26.89
CA VAL A 582 48.01 -16.92 -27.23
C VAL A 582 46.77 -17.75 -26.83
N SER A 583 46.49 -18.77 -27.64
CA SER A 583 45.30 -19.62 -27.76
C SER A 583 45.38 -20.97 -27.03
N ASP A 584 44.25 -21.67 -27.07
CA ASP A 584 44.04 -23.14 -26.94
C ASP A 584 44.21 -23.77 -25.55
N SER A 585 43.29 -24.61 -25.05
CA SER A 585 42.86 -25.87 -25.69
C SER A 585 41.75 -26.58 -24.88
N GLN A 586 41.18 -27.59 -25.53
CA GLN A 586 39.98 -28.38 -25.24
C GLN A 586 40.02 -29.25 -23.97
N GLY A 587 38.82 -29.62 -23.48
CA GLY A 587 38.59 -30.74 -22.56
C GLY A 587 37.13 -31.20 -22.62
N ASP A 588 36.93 -32.40 -23.16
CA ASP A 588 35.71 -33.11 -23.54
C ASP A 588 35.01 -33.84 -22.36
N GLY A 589 33.75 -34.27 -22.54
CA GLY A 589 33.19 -35.42 -21.79
C GLY A 589 31.84 -35.26 -21.03
N THR A 590 30.74 -35.45 -21.76
CA THR A 590 29.54 -36.28 -21.44
C THR A 590 28.90 -36.24 -20.03
N SER A 591 27.61 -35.92 -19.88
CA SER A 591 26.53 -36.93 -20.04
C SER A 591 25.15 -36.28 -20.28
N LYS A 592 24.39 -36.88 -21.21
CA LYS A 592 23.03 -36.48 -21.62
C LYS A 592 22.01 -37.29 -20.83
N GLU A 593 21.12 -36.61 -20.11
CA GLU A 593 19.81 -37.16 -19.73
C GLU A 593 18.68 -36.37 -20.40
N LYS A 594 17.73 -37.13 -20.96
CA LYS A 594 16.74 -36.69 -21.96
C LYS A 594 15.69 -35.75 -21.36
N ARG A 595 15.69 -34.48 -21.79
CA ARG A 595 14.54 -33.57 -21.62
C ARG A 595 13.44 -33.89 -22.64
N LYS A 596 12.23 -34.09 -22.13
CA LYS A 596 10.98 -34.14 -22.93
C LYS A 596 10.78 -32.82 -23.69
N VAL A 597 10.23 -32.97 -24.87
CA VAL A 597 10.20 -32.02 -25.99
C VAL A 597 9.38 -30.77 -25.66
N SER A 598 10.02 -29.60 -25.73
CA SER A 598 9.35 -28.29 -25.77
C SER A 598 9.04 -27.91 -27.22
N ASN A 599 7.80 -27.48 -27.48
CA ASN A 599 7.27 -27.04 -28.77
C ASN A 599 8.22 -26.05 -29.51
N PRO A 600 8.48 -26.18 -30.82
CA PRO A 600 9.55 -25.45 -31.51
C PRO A 600 9.20 -24.02 -31.92
N ASN A 601 7.95 -23.55 -31.76
CA ASN A 601 7.50 -22.29 -32.36
C ASN A 601 7.76 -21.01 -31.53
N LEU A 602 8.41 -21.07 -30.38
CA LEU A 602 8.75 -19.87 -29.59
C LEU A 602 10.26 -19.69 -29.43
N SER A 603 10.75 -18.47 -29.66
CA SER A 603 12.16 -18.13 -29.47
C SER A 603 12.60 -18.39 -28.02
N LYS A 604 13.88 -18.77 -27.81
CA LYS A 604 14.43 -18.99 -26.47
C LYS A 604 14.38 -17.73 -25.60
N SER A 605 14.34 -16.52 -26.19
CA SER A 605 14.23 -15.26 -25.43
C SER A 605 12.80 -15.03 -24.95
N VAL A 606 11.79 -15.39 -25.75
CA VAL A 606 10.37 -15.31 -25.38
C VAL A 606 10.04 -16.32 -24.28
N ARG A 607 10.55 -17.56 -24.39
CA ARG A 607 10.42 -18.58 -23.33
C ARG A 607 11.08 -18.18 -22.01
N ARG A 608 12.19 -17.44 -22.05
CA ARG A 608 12.82 -16.90 -20.82
C ARG A 608 12.03 -15.73 -20.24
N ARG A 609 11.38 -14.88 -21.04
CA ARG A 609 10.59 -13.75 -20.53
C ARG A 609 9.22 -14.16 -19.98
N LEU A 610 8.62 -15.24 -20.50
CA LEU A 610 7.41 -15.86 -19.96
C LEU A 610 7.58 -16.40 -18.53
N LEU A 611 8.82 -16.65 -18.12
CA LEU A 611 9.11 -17.12 -16.77
C LEU A 611 9.25 -15.95 -15.81
N PHE A 612 9.76 -14.79 -16.20
CA PHE A 612 10.23 -13.78 -15.24
C PHE A 612 9.32 -12.57 -15.00
N LYS A 613 8.05 -12.56 -15.44
CA LYS A 613 7.11 -11.47 -15.10
C LYS A 613 5.68 -11.94 -14.87
#